data_AF-A0A6I4IJ79-F1
#
_entry.id   AF-A0A6I4IJ79-F1
#
_cell.length_a   1.000
_cell.length_b   1.000
_cell.length_c   1.000
_cell.angle_alpha   90.00
_cell.angle_beta   90.00
_cell.angle_gamma   90.00
#
_symmetry.space_group_name_H-M   'P 1'
#
loop_
_entity.id
_entity.type
_entity.pdbx_description
1 polymer ?
#
loop_
_entity_poly.entity_id
_entity_poly.type
_entity_poly.pdbx_seq_one_letter_code
_entity_poly.pdbx_strand_id
1 'polypeptide(L)' 'MPFWSKTESKLKMVVLFPKGKPNQVWYSPIKHNNKPDQNIIHSMVKRLSSQIKGYNKIQIYDVATNTLKYIYE' A
#
# COMPACT_ATOMS: atom_id res chain seq x y z
N MET A 1 -8.09 -2.54 19.16
CA MET A 1 -6.94 -2.76 18.25
C MET A 1 -6.94 -1.68 17.18
N PRO A 2 -5.76 -1.14 16.81
CA PRO A 2 -5.65 -0.20 15.70
C PRO A 2 -6.12 -0.86 14.39
N PHE A 3 -6.71 -0.06 13.49
CA PHE A 3 -7.17 -0.57 12.19
C PHE A 3 -5.99 -0.86 11.25
N TRP A 4 -4.93 -0.06 11.32
CA TRP A 4 -3.64 -0.23 10.63
C TRP A 4 -2.49 0.20 11.56
N SER A 5 -1.29 -0.36 11.36
CA SER A 5 -0.06 -0.01 12.11
C SER A 5 1.16 -0.01 11.19
N LYS A 6 2.14 0.84 11.47
CA LYS A 6 3.41 0.87 10.72
C LYS A 6 4.25 -0.39 10.92
N THR A 7 4.04 -1.09 12.04
CA THR A 7 4.83 -2.28 12.44
C THR A 7 4.03 -3.58 12.30
N GLU A 8 2.72 -3.53 12.55
CA GLU A 8 1.88 -4.74 12.58
C GLU A 8 1.13 -4.99 11.28
N SER A 9 1.01 -4.00 10.39
CA SER A 9 0.38 -4.23 9.09
C SER A 9 1.25 -5.13 8.24
N LYS A 10 0.65 -6.02 7.45
CA LYS A 10 1.42 -6.88 6.55
C LYS A 10 2.07 -6.14 5.38
N LEU A 11 1.35 -5.20 4.77
CA LEU A 11 1.78 -4.52 3.56
C LEU A 11 1.81 -3.00 3.73
N LYS A 12 2.78 -2.37 3.07
CA LYS A 12 2.96 -0.93 2.95
C LYS A 12 2.91 -0.55 1.48
N MET A 13 1.94 0.27 1.10
CA MET A 13 1.81 0.82 -0.24
C MET A 13 2.35 2.25 -0.25
N VAL A 14 3.27 2.52 -1.17
CA VAL A 14 3.89 3.82 -1.40
C VAL A 14 3.47 4.31 -2.77
N VAL A 15 2.81 5.46 -2.83
CA VAL A 15 2.30 6.07 -4.04
C VAL A 15 3.21 7.25 -4.37
N LEU A 16 3.90 7.13 -5.49
CA LEU A 16 4.85 8.11 -6.00
C LEU A 16 4.12 9.07 -6.92
N PHE A 17 4.19 10.35 -6.60
CA PHE A 17 3.61 11.42 -7.41
C PHE A 17 4.67 12.12 -8.25
N PRO A 18 4.27 12.85 -9.31
CA PRO A 18 5.18 13.72 -10.05
C PRO A 18 5.79 14.80 -9.16
N LYS A 19 6.94 15.32 -9.62
CA LYS A 19 7.75 16.32 -8.91
C LYS A 19 6.89 17.48 -8.41
N GLY A 20 7.04 17.82 -7.13
CA GLY A 20 6.29 18.89 -6.46
C GLY A 20 5.09 18.43 -5.64
N LYS A 21 4.72 17.13 -5.67
CA LYS A 21 3.73 16.55 -4.77
C LYS A 21 4.37 15.54 -3.81
N PRO A 22 3.98 15.53 -2.52
CA PRO A 22 4.50 14.57 -1.56
C PRO A 22 4.01 13.15 -1.88
N ASN A 23 4.90 12.18 -1.71
CA ASN A 23 4.55 10.76 -1.80
C ASN A 23 3.59 10.38 -0.68
N GLN A 24 2.62 9.52 -0.98
CA GLN A 24 1.69 9.03 0.03
C GLN A 24 2.03 7.60 0.43
N VAL A 25 1.85 7.29 1.72
CA VAL A 25 2.11 5.97 2.28
C VAL A 25 0.85 5.47 2.97
N TRP A 26 0.47 4.24 2.62
CA TRP A 26 -0.73 3.57 3.09
C TRP A 26 -0.35 2.20 3.65
N TYR A 27 -1.03 1.76 4.70
CA TYR A 27 -0.79 0.47 5.33
C TYR A 27 -2.01 -0.42 5.17
N SER A 28 -1.80 -1.72 5.01
CA SER A 28 -2.90 -2.69 4.97
C SER A 28 -3.59 -2.81 6.33
N PRO A 29 -4.91 -3.02 6.40
CA PRO A 29 -5.57 -3.25 7.68
C PRO A 29 -5.02 -4.50 8.39
N ILE A 30 -4.75 -4.39 9.70
CA ILE A 30 -4.17 -5.49 10.51
C ILE A 30 -5.09 -6.72 10.50
N LYS A 31 -6.41 -6.50 10.50
CA LYS A 31 -7.43 -7.56 10.38
C LYS A 31 -7.30 -8.39 9.09
N HIS A 32 -6.61 -7.88 8.07
CA HIS A 32 -6.41 -8.57 6.81
C HIS A 32 -5.05 -9.27 6.69
N ASN A 33 -4.21 -9.26 7.72
CA ASN A 33 -2.90 -9.93 7.68
C ASN A 33 -3.01 -11.43 7.34
N ASN A 34 -4.11 -12.08 7.75
CA ASN A 34 -4.38 -13.49 7.47
C ASN A 34 -4.83 -13.75 6.02
N LYS A 35 -5.09 -12.72 5.22
CA LYS A 35 -5.51 -12.87 3.81
C LYS A 35 -4.29 -13.04 2.90
N PRO A 36 -4.47 -13.65 1.72
CA PRO A 36 -3.46 -13.66 0.67
C PRO A 36 -3.08 -12.24 0.25
N ASP A 37 -1.79 -12.02 0.00
CA ASP A 37 -1.25 -10.69 -0.30
C ASP A 37 -1.93 -10.05 -1.52
N GLN A 38 -2.15 -10.84 -2.57
CA GLN A 38 -2.82 -10.40 -3.80
C GLN A 38 -4.20 -9.77 -3.53
N ASN A 39 -4.98 -10.35 -2.62
CA ASN A 39 -6.32 -9.84 -2.29
C ASN A 39 -6.25 -8.52 -1.53
N ILE A 40 -5.27 -8.38 -0.65
CA ILE A 40 -5.04 -7.14 0.12
C ILE A 40 -4.57 -6.04 -0.85
N ILE A 41 -3.58 -6.36 -1.69
CA ILE A 41 -3.03 -5.48 -2.73
C ILE A 41 -4.13 -4.99 -3.66
N HIS A 42 -4.91 -5.89 -4.24
CA HIS A 42 -5.98 -5.54 -5.16
C HIS A 42 -7.01 -4.61 -4.50
N SER A 43 -7.38 -4.87 -3.25
CA SER A 43 -8.30 -4.03 -2.50
C SER A 43 -7.73 -2.64 -2.21
N MET A 44 -6.43 -2.55 -1.89
CA MET A 44 -5.75 -1.28 -1.64
C MET A 44 -5.63 -0.44 -2.91
N VAL A 45 -5.20 -1.05 -4.02
CA VAL A 45 -5.09 -0.38 -5.31
C VAL A 45 -6.45 0.09 -5.81
N LYS A 46 -7.50 -0.74 -5.68
CA LYS A 46 -8.87 -0.37 -6.07
C LYS A 46 -9.40 0.84 -5.30
N ARG A 47 -9.12 0.92 -3.98
CA ARG A 47 -9.46 2.11 -3.19
C ARG A 47 -8.64 3.32 -3.63
N LEU A 48 -7.33 3.13 -3.85
CA LEU A 48 -6.46 4.20 -4.31
C LEU A 48 -6.94 4.81 -5.63
N SER A 49 -7.26 3.97 -6.64
CA SER A 49 -7.74 4.43 -7.94
C SER A 49 -9.03 5.24 -7.86
N SER A 50 -9.86 5.00 -6.83
CA SER A 50 -11.08 5.80 -6.61
C SER A 50 -10.82 7.13 -5.91
N GLN A 51 -9.77 7.23 -5.08
CA GLN A 51 -9.51 8.43 -4.25
C GLN A 51 -8.43 9.34 -4.84
N ILE A 52 -7.53 8.81 -5.66
CA ILE A 52 -6.32 9.49 -6.10
C ILE A 52 -6.13 9.29 -7.59
N LYS A 53 -5.90 10.39 -8.31
CA LYS A 53 -5.54 10.41 -9.73
C LYS A 53 -4.19 11.12 -9.92
N GLY A 54 -3.46 10.75 -10.98
CA GLY A 54 -2.21 11.41 -11.35
C GLY A 54 -1.01 11.03 -10.48
N TYR A 55 -0.96 9.79 -9.99
CA TYR A 55 0.27 9.18 -9.49
C TYR A 55 1.08 8.64 -10.66
N ASN A 56 2.40 8.55 -10.50
CA ASN A 56 3.31 7.99 -11.51
C ASN A 56 3.53 6.50 -11.30
N LYS A 57 3.57 6.05 -10.05
CA LYS A 57 3.93 4.68 -9.70
C LYS A 57 3.41 4.31 -8.32
N ILE A 58 3.03 3.06 -8.13
CA ILE A 58 2.70 2.49 -6.82
C ILE A 58 3.69 1.38 -6.53
N GLN A 59 4.30 1.41 -5.36
CA GLN A 59 5.21 0.38 -4.87
C GLN A 59 4.60 -0.26 -3.62
N ILE A 60 4.58 -1.58 -3.57
CA ILE A 60 4.03 -2.32 -2.43
C ILE A 60 5.15 -3.13 -1.81
N TYR A 61 5.35 -2.92 -0.51
CA TYR A 61 6.35 -3.56 0.31
C TYR A 61 5.69 -4.47 1.34
N ASP A 62 6.38 -5.56 1.67
CA ASP A 62 6.14 -6.30 2.91
C ASP A 62 6.69 -5.47 4.08
N VAL A 63 5.92 -5.31 5.14
CA VAL A 63 6.38 -4.55 6.32
C VAL A 63 7.37 -5.35 7.16
N ALA A 64 7.19 -6.68 7.24
CA ALA A 64 8.01 -7.53 8.11
C ALA A 64 9.45 -7.63 7.59
N THR A 65 9.60 -7.77 6.28
CA THR A 65 10.91 -7.93 5.62
C THR A 65 11.39 -6.66 4.91
N ASN A 66 10.55 -5.63 4.82
CA ASN A 66 10.80 -4.40 4.06
C ASN A 66 11.14 -4.65 2.57
N THR A 67 10.72 -5.80 2.02
CA THR A 67 10.99 -6.20 0.64
C THR A 67 9.89 -5.73 -0.30
N LEU A 68 10.26 -5.27 -1.49
CA LEU A 68 9.31 -4.92 -2.54
C LEU A 68 8.61 -6.18 -3.07
N LYS A 69 7.28 -6.24 -2.96
CA LYS A 69 6.46 -7.34 -3.47
C LYS A 69 5.86 -7.05 -4.84
N TYR A 70 5.49 -5.79 -5.08
CA TYR A 70 4.75 -5.46 -6.29
C TYR A 70 4.96 -4.01 -6.71
N ILE A 71 4.89 -3.77 -8.02
CA ILE A 71 4.94 -2.46 -8.64
C ILE A 71 3.73 -2.32 -9.57
N TYR A 72 3.03 -1.18 -9.50
CA TYR A 72 2.10 -0.73 -10.53
C TYR A 72 2.66 0.55 -11.18
N GLU A 73 2.63 0.61 -12.50
CA GLU A 73 2.98 1.77 -13.33
C GLU A 73 1.71 2.30 -14.02
#